data_AF-A0A133VMS1-F1
#
_entry.id   AF-A0A133VMS1-F1
#
_cell.length_a   1.000
_cell.length_b   1.000
_cell.length_c   1.000
_cell.angle_alpha   90.00
_cell.angle_beta   90.00
_cell.angle_gamma   90.00
#
_symmetry.space_group_name_H-M   'P 1'
#
loop_
_entity.id
_entity.type
_entity.pdbx_description
1 polymer ?
#
loop_
_entity_poly.entity_id
_entity_poly.type
_entity_poly.pdbx_seq_one_letter_code
_entity_poly.pdbx_strand_id
1 'polypeptide(L)'
;MTVEIGDFKDAEKWLTSDEWLVFTFQGDFCQFLEYTFFPPGTEKNAEFEVMMLPEEGGLSLWFRIKDTKENRENLKKALSQFYGPVKDSIDEEIEKLQKNAKQFAEKLSKGGDL
;
A
#
# COMPACT_ATOMS: atom_id res chain seq x y z
N MET A 1 -19.10 -13.61 4.32
CA MET A 1 -17.74 -13.06 4.13
C MET A 1 -17.06 -13.16 5.48
N THR A 2 -16.19 -14.15 5.64
CA THR A 2 -15.46 -14.37 6.89
C THR A 2 -14.23 -13.47 6.82
N VAL A 3 -14.19 -12.43 7.66
CA VAL A 3 -12.98 -11.62 7.82
C VAL A 3 -12.05 -12.43 8.72
N GLU A 4 -11.07 -13.10 8.13
CA GLU A 4 -10.01 -13.74 8.90
C GLU A 4 -9.08 -12.64 9.42
N ILE A 5 -8.96 -12.56 10.75
CA ILE A 5 -7.99 -11.69 11.40
C ILE A 5 -6.65 -12.40 11.28
N GLY A 6 -5.83 -11.99 10.31
CA GLY A 6 -4.45 -12.46 10.19
C GLY A 6 -3.66 -12.11 11.45
N ASP A 7 -2.72 -12.97 11.84
CA ASP A 7 -1.85 -12.68 12.97
C ASP A 7 -0.77 -11.64 12.59
N PHE A 8 -0.03 -11.14 13.59
CA PHE A 8 1.02 -10.13 13.35
C PHE A 8 2.11 -10.59 12.36
N LYS A 9 2.36 -11.90 12.25
CA LYS A 9 3.36 -12.44 11.29
C LYS A 9 2.80 -12.43 9.88
N ASP A 10 1.51 -12.65 9.72
CA ASP A 10 0.85 -12.52 8.42
C ASP A 10 0.84 -11.06 7.96
N ALA A 11 0.62 -10.11 8.87
CA ALA A 11 0.74 -8.68 8.59
C ALA A 11 2.18 -8.28 8.19
N GLU A 12 3.20 -8.75 8.92
CA GLU A 12 4.61 -8.51 8.59
C GLU A 12 4.95 -9.01 7.19
N LYS A 13 4.59 -10.25 6.85
CA LYS A 13 4.82 -10.81 5.51
C LYS A 13 4.09 -10.02 4.43
N TRP A 14 2.86 -9.61 4.70
CA TRP A 14 2.06 -8.84 3.76
C TRP A 14 2.71 -7.49 3.44
N LEU A 15 3.25 -6.81 4.46
CA LEU A 15 3.91 -5.51 4.37
C LEU A 15 5.31 -5.53 3.76
N THR A 16 6.00 -6.68 3.80
CA THR A 16 7.43 -6.80 3.43
C THR A 16 7.69 -7.66 2.20
N SER A 17 6.65 -8.22 1.59
CA SER A 17 6.79 -9.05 0.40
C SER A 17 7.41 -8.28 -0.77
N ASP A 18 8.53 -8.77 -1.30
CA ASP A 18 9.26 -8.13 -2.41
C ASP A 18 8.48 -8.12 -3.74
N GLU A 19 7.45 -8.96 -3.88
CA GLU A 19 6.57 -8.98 -5.06
C GLU A 19 5.55 -7.83 -5.11
N TRP A 20 5.50 -7.00 -4.06
CA TRP A 20 4.47 -5.98 -3.88
C TRP A 20 5.06 -4.62 -3.51
N LEU A 21 4.46 -3.57 -4.05
CA LEU A 21 4.69 -2.20 -3.60
C LEU A 21 3.65 -1.86 -2.55
N VAL A 22 4.08 -1.80 -1.30
CA VAL A 22 3.24 -1.45 -0.15
C VAL A 22 3.32 0.05 0.15
N PHE A 23 2.19 0.68 0.44
CA PHE A 23 2.11 2.11 0.76
C PHE A 23 0.84 2.44 1.56
N THR A 24 0.82 3.64 2.14
CA THR A 24 -0.38 4.23 2.75
C THR A 24 -0.49 5.67 2.28
N PHE A 25 -1.71 6.09 1.94
CA PHE A 25 -2.05 7.46 1.62
C PHE A 25 -3.31 7.85 2.38
N GLN A 26 -3.38 9.11 2.80
CA GLN A 26 -4.58 9.65 3.40
C GLN A 26 -5.55 10.17 2.32
N GLY A 27 -6.85 10.08 2.62
CA GLY A 27 -7.92 10.58 1.76
C GLY A 27 -8.24 9.68 0.57
N ASP A 28 -8.81 10.27 -0.48
CA ASP A 28 -9.44 9.53 -1.59
C ASP A 28 -8.45 8.98 -2.63
N PHE A 29 -7.13 9.12 -2.41
CA PHE A 29 -6.11 8.72 -3.39
C PHE A 29 -6.18 7.24 -3.74
N CYS A 30 -6.26 6.36 -2.73
CA CYS A 30 -6.26 4.92 -2.98
C CYS A 30 -7.55 4.47 -3.67
N GLN A 31 -8.67 5.14 -3.38
CA GLN A 31 -9.92 4.94 -4.11
C GLN A 31 -9.75 5.36 -5.57
N PHE A 32 -9.19 6.55 -5.83
CA PHE A 32 -8.88 7.00 -7.18
C PHE A 32 -7.96 6.03 -7.93
N LEU A 33 -6.90 5.54 -7.28
CA LEU A 33 -5.97 4.56 -7.84
C LEU A 33 -6.68 3.26 -8.23
N GLU A 34 -7.51 2.71 -7.33
CA GLU A 34 -8.27 1.48 -7.56
C GLU A 34 -9.22 1.66 -8.75
N TYR A 35 -10.11 2.65 -8.73
CA TYR A 35 -11.11 2.82 -9.79
C TYR A 35 -10.51 3.19 -11.15
N THR A 36 -9.34 3.83 -11.18
CA THR A 36 -8.71 4.27 -12.43
C THR A 36 -7.83 3.18 -13.05
N PHE A 37 -7.05 2.46 -12.24
CA PHE A 37 -5.99 1.54 -12.74
C PHE A 37 -6.17 0.08 -12.33
N PHE A 38 -7.00 -0.20 -11.33
CA PHE A 38 -7.29 -1.55 -10.85
C PHE A 38 -8.81 -1.79 -10.69
N PRO A 39 -9.63 -1.57 -11.74
CA PRO A 39 -11.08 -1.45 -11.57
C PRO A 39 -11.70 -2.69 -10.95
N PRO A 40 -12.58 -2.56 -9.94
CA PRO A 40 -13.22 -3.70 -9.28
C PRO A 40 -13.92 -4.65 -10.25
N GLY A 41 -13.78 -5.95 -10.01
CA GLY A 41 -14.39 -6.99 -10.87
C GLY A 41 -13.59 -7.31 -12.15
N THR A 42 -12.40 -6.75 -12.30
CA THR A 42 -11.46 -7.11 -13.39
C THR A 42 -10.34 -8.01 -12.88
N GLU A 43 -9.69 -8.76 -13.77
CA GLU A 43 -8.48 -9.53 -13.41
C GLU A 43 -7.37 -8.62 -12.87
N LYS A 44 -7.33 -7.36 -13.33
CA LYS A 44 -6.35 -6.37 -12.89
C LYS A 44 -6.52 -6.02 -11.40
N ASN A 45 -7.74 -6.06 -10.86
CA ASN A 45 -8.00 -5.78 -9.44
C ASN A 45 -7.33 -6.79 -8.51
N ALA A 46 -7.02 -8.01 -8.97
CA ALA A 46 -6.24 -8.98 -8.19
C ALA A 46 -4.78 -8.53 -7.92
N GLU A 47 -4.31 -7.50 -8.62
CA GLU A 47 -3.00 -6.87 -8.40
C GLU A 47 -3.08 -5.68 -7.43
N PHE A 48 -4.23 -5.44 -6.81
CA PHE A 48 -4.44 -4.40 -5.80
C PHE A 48 -5.04 -5.03 -4.54
N GLU A 49 -4.40 -4.82 -3.40
CA GLU A 49 -4.90 -5.33 -2.12
C GLU A 49 -4.90 -4.24 -1.06
N VAL A 50 -5.80 -4.41 -0.09
CA VAL A 50 -5.94 -3.54 1.07
C VAL A 50 -5.88 -4.35 2.36
N MET A 51 -5.21 -3.81 3.36
CA MET A 51 -5.12 -4.36 4.71
C MET A 51 -5.45 -3.25 5.72
N MET A 52 -6.28 -3.59 6.71
CA MET A 52 -6.52 -2.75 7.88
C MET A 52 -5.63 -3.23 9.01
N LEU A 53 -4.84 -2.33 9.59
CA LEU A 53 -3.99 -2.63 10.74
C LEU A 53 -4.36 -1.72 11.92
N PRO A 54 -4.38 -2.25 13.15
CA PRO A 54 -4.49 -1.42 14.34
C PRO A 54 -3.24 -0.54 14.49
N GLU A 55 -3.43 0.71 14.88
CA GLU A 55 -2.37 1.66 15.23
C GLU A 55 -2.77 2.46 16.49
N GLU A 56 -1.78 3.04 17.19
CA GLU A 56 -2.03 3.89 18.36
C GLU A 56 -3.03 5.01 17.99
N GLY A 57 -4.25 4.92 18.52
CA GLY A 57 -5.31 5.89 18.28
C GLY A 57 -6.26 5.57 17.11
N GLY A 58 -6.19 4.39 16.49
CA GLY A 58 -7.22 3.98 15.52
C GLY A 58 -6.89 2.78 14.64
N LEU A 59 -7.45 2.81 13.43
CA LEU A 59 -7.19 1.85 12.36
C LEU A 59 -6.53 2.58 11.21
N SER A 60 -5.48 1.98 10.65
CA SER A 60 -4.79 2.48 9.47
C SER A 60 -5.02 1.56 8.29
N LEU A 61 -5.24 2.18 7.13
CA LEU A 61 -5.40 1.49 5.85
C LEU A 61 -4.05 1.45 5.15
N TRP A 62 -3.62 0.23 4.87
CA TRP A 62 -2.44 -0.08 4.08
C TRP A 62 -2.87 -0.68 2.76
N PHE A 63 -2.19 -0.31 1.69
CA PHE A 63 -2.50 -0.74 0.34
C PHE A 63 -1.25 -1.33 -0.28
N ARG A 64 -1.43 -2.26 -1.20
CA ARG A 64 -0.34 -2.75 -2.03
C ARG A 64 -0.77 -3.00 -3.45
N ILE A 65 0.16 -2.78 -4.37
CA ILE A 65 0.01 -3.17 -5.77
C ILE A 65 1.12 -4.12 -6.17
N LYS A 66 0.85 -5.08 -7.05
CA LYS A 66 1.90 -6.01 -7.49
C LYS A 66 3.05 -5.24 -8.13
N ASP A 67 4.30 -5.55 -7.76
CA ASP A 67 5.47 -4.83 -8.25
C ASP A 67 5.80 -5.24 -9.69
N THR A 68 5.14 -4.57 -10.63
CA THR A 68 5.39 -4.71 -12.06
C THR A 68 5.74 -3.35 -12.65
N LYS A 69 6.44 -3.35 -13.79
CA LYS A 69 6.75 -2.12 -14.51
C LYS A 69 5.49 -1.32 -14.85
N GLU A 70 4.41 -2.00 -15.23
CA GLU A 70 3.12 -1.38 -15.52
C GLU A 70 2.51 -0.72 -14.29
N ASN A 71 2.50 -1.43 -13.15
CA ASN A 71 1.89 -0.92 -11.92
C ASN A 71 2.69 0.22 -11.30
N ARG A 72 4.02 0.20 -11.41
CA ARG A 72 4.87 1.35 -11.09
C ARG A 72 4.43 2.56 -11.90
N GLU A 73 4.35 2.44 -13.23
CA GLU A 73 3.91 3.53 -14.11
C GLU A 73 2.48 4.01 -13.82
N ASN A 74 1.56 3.10 -13.49
CA ASN A 74 0.19 3.45 -13.08
C ASN A 74 0.19 4.24 -11.77
N LEU A 75 1.00 3.83 -10.78
CA LEU A 75 1.17 4.59 -9.54
C LEU A 75 1.78 5.98 -9.81
N LYS A 76 2.77 6.09 -10.71
CA LYS A 76 3.34 7.39 -11.11
C LYS A 76 2.28 8.32 -11.70
N LYS A 77 1.48 7.79 -12.63
CA LYS A 77 0.37 8.54 -13.26
C LYS A 77 -0.66 8.94 -12.22
N ALA A 78 -1.05 8.04 -11.33
CA ALA A 78 -2.02 8.32 -10.29
C ALA A 78 -1.54 9.44 -9.36
N LEU A 79 -0.30 9.37 -8.87
CA LEU A 79 0.30 10.40 -8.01
C LEU A 79 0.33 11.75 -8.72
N SER A 80 0.77 11.79 -9.97
CA SER A 80 0.83 13.02 -10.75
C SER A 80 -0.55 13.61 -11.07
N GLN A 81 -1.57 12.77 -11.27
CA GLN A 81 -2.93 13.22 -11.58
C GLN A 81 -3.67 13.71 -10.33
N PHE A 82 -3.48 13.03 -9.19
CA PHE A 82 -4.20 13.32 -7.97
C PHE A 82 -3.58 14.47 -7.17
N TYR A 83 -2.26 14.47 -7.00
CA TYR A 83 -1.54 15.48 -6.21
C TYR A 83 -0.94 16.61 -7.06
N GLY A 84 -1.03 16.51 -8.39
CA GLY A 84 -0.37 17.42 -9.32
C GLY A 84 1.10 17.06 -9.57
N PRO A 85 1.90 17.95 -10.17
CA PRO A 85 3.29 17.68 -10.50
C PRO A 85 4.08 17.36 -9.23
N VAL A 86 4.55 16.12 -9.09
CA VAL A 86 5.40 15.70 -7.98
C VAL A 86 6.76 16.36 -8.17
N LYS A 87 7.21 17.14 -7.17
CA LYS A 87 8.48 17.89 -7.22
C LYS A 87 9.71 16.98 -7.10
N ASP A 88 9.56 15.86 -6.42
CA ASP A 88 10.59 14.84 -6.25
C ASP A 88 10.50 13.79 -7.37
N SER A 89 11.60 13.07 -7.61
CA SER A 89 11.56 11.90 -8.50
C SER A 89 10.54 10.90 -7.95
N ILE A 90 9.55 10.53 -8.76
CA ILE A 90 8.50 9.59 -8.32
C ILE A 90 9.12 8.23 -7.92
N ASP A 91 10.25 7.84 -8.52
CA ASP A 91 10.97 6.63 -8.12
C ASP A 91 11.52 6.73 -6.68
N GLU A 92 12.02 7.90 -6.28
CA GLU A 92 12.46 8.12 -4.89
C GLU A 92 11.27 8.08 -3.92
N GLU A 93 10.12 8.60 -4.33
CA GLU A 93 8.91 8.53 -3.51
C GLU A 93 8.43 7.09 -3.31
N ILE A 94 8.45 6.27 -4.37
CA ILE A 94 8.13 4.84 -4.28
C ILE A 94 9.10 4.12 -3.33
N GLU A 95 10.40 4.42 -3.41
CA GLU A 95 11.40 3.85 -2.49
C GLU A 95 11.17 4.27 -1.04
N LYS A 96 10.82 5.53 -0.78
CA LYS A 96 10.45 6.01 0.56
C LYS A 96 9.23 5.25 1.10
N LEU A 97 8.20 5.03 0.28
CA LEU A 97 7.01 4.29 0.68
C LEU A 97 7.36 2.84 1.07
N GLN A 98 8.19 2.15 0.28
CA GLN A 98 8.66 0.80 0.61
C GLN A 98 9.46 0.78 1.91
N LYS A 99 10.32 1.78 2.11
CA LYS A 99 11.09 1.90 3.35
C LYS A 99 10.19 2.11 4.56
N ASN A 100 9.17 2.94 4.44
CA ASN A 100 8.20 3.19 5.52
C ASN A 100 7.41 1.92 5.87
N ALA A 101 6.97 1.16 4.87
CA ALA A 101 6.30 -0.12 5.09
C ALA A 101 7.18 -1.12 5.85
N LYS A 102 8.46 -1.25 5.45
CA LYS A 102 9.45 -2.11 6.14
C LYS A 102 9.68 -1.67 7.59
N GLN A 103 9.83 -0.38 7.83
CA GLN A 103 9.99 0.16 9.19
C GLN A 103 8.76 -0.07 10.06
N PHE A 104 7.56 0.02 9.50
CA PHE A 104 6.33 -0.28 10.21
C PHE A 104 6.22 -1.76 10.55
N ALA A 105 6.51 -2.64 9.60
CA ALA A 105 6.55 -4.09 9.82
C ALA A 105 7.54 -4.47 10.94
N GLU A 106 8.74 -3.89 10.96
CA GLU A 106 9.71 -4.13 12.04
C GLU A 106 9.22 -3.69 13.42
N LYS A 107 8.40 -2.63 13.50
CA LYS A 107 7.79 -2.20 14.77
C LYS A 107 6.72 -3.19 15.23
N LEU A 108 5.88 -3.68 14.32
CA LEU A 108 4.88 -4.71 14.61
C LEU A 108 5.54 -5.98 15.17
N SER A 109 6.62 -6.45 14.55
CA SER A 109 7.31 -7.69 14.96
C SER A 109 8.01 -7.61 16.31
N LYS A 110 8.36 -6.39 16.77
CA LYS A 110 9.03 -6.17 18.06
C LYS A 110 8.07 -6.07 19.24
N GLY A 111 6.76 -6.24 19.02
CA GLY A 111 5.75 -6.15 20.08
C GLY A 111 5.70 -4.76 20.70
N GLY A 112 5.93 -3.71 19.92
CA GLY A 112 5.64 -2.36 20.38
C GLY A 112 4.16 -2.30 20.73
N ASP A 113 3.86 -1.92 21.97
CA ASP A 113 2.50 -1.60 22.40
C ASP A 113 1.88 -0.66 21.34
N LEU A 114 0.81 -1.12 20.71
CA LEU A 114 -0.10 -0.32 19.88
C LEU A 114 -1.27 0.15 20.75
#